data_AF-A0A2U9PYT9-F1
#
_entry.id   AF-A0A2U9PYT9-F1
#
_cell.length_a   1.000
_cell.length_b   1.000
_cell.length_c   1.000
_cell.angle_alpha   90.00
_cell.angle_beta   90.00
_cell.angle_gamma   90.00
#
_symmetry.space_group_name_H-M   'P 1'
#
loop_
_entity.id
_entity.type
_entity.pdbx_description
1 polymer ?
#
loop_
_entity_poly.entity_id
_entity_poly.type
_entity_poly.pdbx_seq_one_letter_code
_entity_poly.pdbx_strand_id
1 'polypeptide(L)' 'MDARAAHLRAAAMHEQAALTADDDEADMHQNAAEVHRAEAERHAAAAVADEAAGDAG' A
#
# COMPACT_ATOMS: atom_id res chain seq x y z
N MET A 1 -14.71 -0.90 1.53
CA MET A 1 -13.49 -0.06 1.57
C MET A 1 -12.71 -0.35 0.31
N ASP A 2 -12.14 0.66 -0.34
CA ASP A 2 -11.21 0.50 -1.46
C ASP A 2 -9.92 -0.17 -0.97
N ALA A 3 -9.51 -1.27 -1.63
CA ALA A 3 -8.33 -2.06 -1.28
C ALA A 3 -7.05 -1.22 -1.35
N ARG A 4 -6.93 -0.34 -2.36
CA ARG A 4 -5.82 0.61 -2.47
C ARG A 4 -5.75 1.50 -1.23
N ALA A 5 -6.88 2.10 -0.85
CA ALA A 5 -6.95 2.97 0.32
C ALA A 5 -6.71 2.23 1.65
N ALA A 6 -6.98 0.93 1.73
CA ALA A 6 -6.65 0.12 2.91
C ALA A 6 -5.14 -0.09 3.03
N HIS A 7 -4.48 -0.45 1.92
CA HIS A 7 -3.03 -0.64 1.90
C HIS A 7 -2.26 0.66 2.17
N LEU A 8 -2.68 1.80 1.59
CA LEU A 8 -2.04 3.09 1.88
C LEU A 8 -2.15 3.48 3.36
N ARG A 9 -3.28 3.18 4.01
CA ARG A 9 -3.44 3.41 5.45
C ARG A 9 -2.54 2.51 6.28
N ALA A 10 -2.41 1.24 5.91
CA ALA A 10 -1.49 0.32 6.58
C ALA A 10 -0.03 0.76 6.43
N ALA A 11 0.38 1.19 5.23
CA ALA A 11 1.70 1.75 4.99
C ALA A 11 1.99 2.96 5.89
N ALA A 12 1.06 3.91 5.98
CA ALA A 12 1.21 5.09 6.83
C ALA A 12 1.31 4.75 8.32
N MET A 13 0.63 3.70 8.79
CA MET A 13 0.76 3.24 10.18
C MET A 13 2.14 2.66 10.46
N HIS A 14 2.69 1.88 9.52
CA HIS A 14 4.05 1.37 9.65
C HIS A 14 5.10 2.48 9.58
N GLU A 15 4.96 3.44 8.68
CA GLU A 15 5.85 4.61 8.63
C GLU A 15 5.83 5.39 9.95
N GLN A 16 4.66 5.59 10.55
CA GLN A 16 4.57 6.21 11.87
C GLN A 16 5.24 5.37 12.97
N ALA A 17 5.05 4.06 12.96
CA ALA A 17 5.69 3.18 13.94
C ALA A 17 7.22 3.20 13.81
N ALA A 18 7.75 3.25 12.58
CA ALA A 18 9.18 3.34 12.31
C ALA A 18 9.82 4.62 12.88
N LEU A 19 9.08 5.73 12.97
CA LEU A 19 9.60 6.98 13.56
C LEU A 19 9.85 6.89 15.07
N THR A 20 9.23 5.92 15.74
CA THR A 20 9.29 5.75 17.20
C THR A 20 10.01 4.48 17.64
N ALA A 21 10.36 3.62 16.69
CA ALA A 21 11.01 2.34 16.93
C ALA A 21 12.55 2.48 17.01
N ASP A 22 13.20 1.53 17.67
CA ASP A 22 14.65 1.36 17.58
C ASP A 22 15.04 0.87 16.18
N ASP A 23 16.31 1.04 15.78
CA ASP A 23 16.79 0.86 14.40
C ASP A 23 16.32 -0.44 13.72
N ASP A 24 16.46 -1.60 14.39
CA ASP A 24 16.06 -2.90 13.82
C ASP A 24 14.53 -3.01 13.59
N GLU A 25 13.71 -2.47 14.49
CA GLU A 25 12.25 -2.49 14.38
C GLU A 25 11.75 -1.42 13.40
N ALA A 26 12.47 -0.29 13.30
CA ALA A 26 12.22 0.74 12.30
C ALA A 26 12.38 0.20 10.87
N ASP A 27 13.43 -0.58 10.61
CA ASP A 27 13.66 -1.22 9.31
C ASP A 27 12.56 -2.23 8.96
N MET A 28 12.11 -3.03 9.93
CA MET A 28 10.99 -3.96 9.73
C MET A 28 9.69 -3.22 9.37
N HIS A 29 9.42 -2.10 10.03
CA HIS A 29 8.26 -1.28 9.73
C HIS A 29 8.38 -0.59 8.36
N GLN A 30 9.54 -0.07 7.99
CA GLN A 30 9.74 0.53 6.66
C GLN A 30 9.54 -0.49 5.54
N ASN A 31 10.08 -1.70 5.67
CA ASN A 31 9.85 -2.79 4.72
C ASN A 31 8.36 -3.17 4.62
N ALA A 32 7.65 -3.27 5.76
CA ALA A 32 6.22 -3.54 5.76
C ALA A 32 5.42 -2.41 5.06
N ALA A 33 5.81 -1.15 5.25
CA ALA A 33 5.21 -0.02 4.55
C ALA A 33 5.43 -0.09 3.03
N GLU A 34 6.62 -0.48 2.58
CA GLU A 34 6.94 -0.70 1.16
C GLU A 34 6.08 -1.78 0.53
N VAL A 35 5.92 -2.93 1.19
CA VAL A 35 5.07 -4.02 0.71
C VAL A 35 3.63 -3.54 0.53
N HIS A 36 3.11 -2.76 1.48
CA HIS A 36 1.76 -2.20 1.34
C HIS A 36 1.65 -1.15 0.24
N ARG A 37 2.65 -0.29 0.01
CA ARG A 37 2.65 0.64 -1.13
C ARG A 37 2.63 -0.11 -2.46
N ALA A 38 3.44 -1.16 -2.59
CA ALA A 38 3.46 -2.00 -3.79
C ALA A 38 2.09 -2.66 -4.05
N GLU A 39 1.43 -3.20 -3.02
CA GLU A 39 0.10 -3.81 -3.20
C GLU A 39 -0.98 -2.75 -3.53
N ALA A 40 -0.88 -1.55 -2.96
CA ALA A 40 -1.76 -0.44 -3.33
C ALA A 40 -1.62 -0.05 -4.82
N GLU A 41 -0.39 -0.06 -5.36
CA GLU A 41 -0.13 0.16 -6.78
C GLU A 41 -0.71 -0.94 -7.65
N ARG A 42 -0.61 -2.21 -7.23
CA ARG A 42 -1.22 -3.34 -7.95
C ARG A 42 -2.73 -3.23 -7.99
N HIS A 43 -3.37 -2.84 -6.90
CA HIS A 43 -4.82 -2.57 -6.89
C HIS A 43 -5.20 -1.38 -7.76
N ALA A 44 -4.38 -0.32 -7.78
CA ALA A 44 -4.61 0.81 -8.68
C ALA A 44 -4.54 0.39 -10.15
N ALA A 45 -3.52 -0.38 -10.53
CA ALA A 45 -3.36 -0.88 -11.88
C ALA A 45 -4.50 -1.84 -12.29
N ALA A 46 -4.93 -2.71 -11.38
CA ALA A 46 -6.06 -3.61 -11.61
C ALA A 46 -7.37 -2.83 -11.82
N ALA A 47 -7.63 -1.78 -11.03
CA ALA A 47 -8.81 -0.94 -11.21
C ALA A 47 -8.81 -0.23 -12.58
N VAL A 48 -7.67 0.32 -13.00
CA VAL A 48 -7.53 0.94 -14.34
C VAL A 48 -7.77 -0.07 -15.46
N ALA A 49 -7.28 -1.31 -15.32
CA ALA A 49 -7.50 -2.36 -16.31
C ALA A 49 -8.98 -2.80 -16.39
N ASP A 50 -9.67 -2.88 -15.24
CA ASP A 50 -11.10 -3.22 -15.18
C ASP A 50 -11.96 -2.12 -15.82
N GLU A 51 -11.66 -0.84 -15.53
CA GLU A 51 -12.31 0.31 -16.16
C GLU A 51 -12.12 0.30 -17.69
N ALA A 52 -10.90 0.06 -18.17
CA ALA A 52 -10.61 -0.02 -19.59
C ALA A 52 -11.31 -1.21 -20.29
N ALA A 53 -11.49 -2.33 -19.59
CA ALA A 53 -12.21 -3.49 -20.11
C ALA A 53 -13.74 -3.26 -20.13
N GLY A 54 -14.27 -2.51 -19.17
CA GLY A 54 -15.69 -2.17 -19.07
C GLY A 54 -16.17 -1.14 -20.10
N ASP A 55 -15.30 -0.23 -20.55
CA ASP A 55 -15.62 0.77 -21.59
C ASP A 55 -15.58 0.20 -23.02
N ALA A 56 -15.01 -0.99 -23.21
CA ALA A 56 -14.83 -1.62 -24.51
C ALA A 56 -15.96 -2.60 -24.93
N GLY A 57 -17.03 -2.74 -24.13
CA GLY A 57 -18.16 -3.67 -24.34
C GLY A 57 -19.47 -2.98 -24.67
#